data_AF-U2IYV6-F1
#
_entry.id   AF-U2IYV6-F1
#
_cell.length_a   1.000
_cell.length_b   1.000
_cell.length_c   1.000
_cell.angle_alpha   90.00
_cell.angle_beta   90.00
_cell.angle_gamma   90.00
#
_symmetry.space_group_name_H-M   'P 1'
#
loop_
_entity.id
_entity.type
_entity.pdbx_description
1 polymer ?
#
loop_
_entity_poly.entity_id
_entity_poly.type
_entity_poly.pdbx_seq_one_letter_code
_entity_poly.pdbx_strand_id
1 'polypeptide(L)' 'MEGIRGEHSIAELCRKYGISDSTYYKWNKDFIEAGKARLDGDTIREATSDEVKELRQENIRLKEALADLVVRYDVVKKA' A
#
# COMPACT_ATOMS: atom_id res chain seq x y z
N MET A 1 -15.38 14.47 -12.66
CA MET A 1 -14.52 14.19 -13.83
C MET A 1 -15.40 14.11 -15.06
N GLU A 2 -15.83 15.27 -15.56
CA GLU A 2 -16.82 15.40 -16.65
C GLU A 2 -16.42 14.60 -17.90
N GLY A 3 -15.12 14.58 -18.26
CA GLY A 3 -14.63 13.85 -19.43
C GLY A 3 -14.43 12.34 -19.23
N ILE A 4 -14.09 11.89 -18.02
CA ILE A 4 -13.99 10.44 -17.71
C ILE A 4 -15.37 9.82 -17.51
N ARG A 5 -16.35 10.61 -17.04
CA ARG A 5 -17.75 10.19 -16.89
C ARG A 5 -18.53 10.22 -18.21
N GLY A 6 -17.95 10.77 -19.28
CA GLY A 6 -18.60 10.89 -20.59
C GLY A 6 -19.73 11.92 -20.64
N GLU A 7 -19.81 12.82 -19.64
CA GLU A 7 -20.86 13.85 -19.52
C GLU A 7 -20.66 14.99 -20.53
N HIS A 8 -19.40 15.24 -20.91
CA HIS A 8 -19.02 16.25 -21.90
C HIS A 8 -17.96 15.69 -22.83
N SER A 9 -18.00 16.10 -24.10
CA SER A 9 -16.94 15.75 -25.04
C SER A 9 -15.62 16.42 -24.64
N ILE A 10 -14.50 15.78 -24.96
CA ILE A 10 -13.16 16.31 -24.63
C ILE A 10 -12.97 17.69 -25.27
N ALA A 11 -13.45 17.89 -26.50
CA ALA A 11 -13.38 19.16 -27.19
C ALA A 11 -14.17 20.28 -26.47
N GLU A 12 -15.33 19.97 -25.87
CA GLU A 12 -16.09 20.94 -25.06
C GLU A 12 -15.34 21.31 -23.79
N LEU A 13 -14.71 20.33 -23.13
CA LEU A 13 -13.91 20.55 -21.93
C LEU A 13 -12.67 21.39 -22.24
N CYS A 14 -11.95 21.07 -23.31
CA CYS A 14 -10.79 21.84 -23.75
C CYS A 14 -11.16 23.31 -24.05
N ARG A 15 -12.29 23.56 -24.72
CA ARG A 15 -12.81 24.92 -24.95
C ARG A 15 -13.22 25.62 -23.65
N LYS A 16 -13.97 24.94 -22.78
CA LYS A 16 -14.47 25.47 -21.50
C LYS A 16 -13.33 25.91 -20.57
N TYR A 17 -12.26 25.12 -20.52
CA TYR A 17 -11.13 25.35 -19.61
C TYR A 17 -9.92 26.01 -20.28
N GLY A 18 -10.00 26.33 -21.58
CA GLY A 18 -8.92 27.01 -22.31
C GLY A 18 -7.64 26.18 -22.43
N ILE A 19 -7.77 24.86 -22.50
CA ILE A 19 -6.63 23.94 -22.61
C ILE A 19 -6.62 23.25 -23.99
N SER A 20 -5.44 22.79 -24.42
CA SER A 20 -5.34 21.95 -25.62
C SER A 20 -5.74 20.50 -25.33
N ASP A 21 -6.20 19.79 -26.35
CA ASP A 21 -6.47 18.33 -26.28
C ASP A 21 -5.23 17.57 -25.81
N SER A 22 -4.04 17.94 -26.28
CA SER A 22 -2.78 17.33 -25.84
C SER A 22 -2.53 17.48 -24.33
N THR A 23 -2.88 18.63 -23.75
CA THR A 23 -2.77 18.88 -22.31
C THR A 23 -3.77 18.02 -21.54
N TYR A 24 -5.03 17.96 -22.02
CA TYR A 24 -6.05 17.12 -21.43
C TYR A 24 -5.63 15.64 -21.39
N TYR A 25 -5.22 15.08 -22.52
CA TYR A 25 -4.85 13.67 -22.59
C TYR A 25 -3.62 13.34 -21.75
N LYS A 26 -2.65 14.26 -21.69
CA LYS A 26 -1.49 14.11 -20.81
C LYS A 26 -1.92 14.00 -19.35
N TRP A 27 -2.69 14.97 -18.84
CA TRP A 27 -3.14 14.96 -17.46
C TRP A 27 -4.05 13.77 -17.14
N ASN A 28 -4.93 13.39 -18.07
CA ASN A 28 -5.78 12.21 -17.91
C ASN A 28 -4.96 10.93 -17.78
N LYS A 29 -3.91 10.78 -18.59
CA LYS A 29 -2.99 9.64 -18.52
C LYS A 29 -2.25 9.64 -17.18
N ASP A 30 -1.61 10.76 -16.82
CA ASP A 30 -0.83 10.89 -15.58
C ASP A 30 -1.71 10.59 -14.35
N PHE A 31 -2.96 11.06 -14.36
CA PHE A 31 -3.93 10.81 -13.29
C PHE A 31 -4.31 9.32 -13.18
N ILE A 32 -4.61 8.66 -14.30
CA ILE A 32 -4.96 7.23 -14.31
C ILE A 32 -3.77 6.37 -13.86
N GLU A 33 -2.57 6.67 -14.33
CA GLU A 33 -1.34 5.95 -13.96
C GLU A 33 -1.04 6.11 -12.46
N ALA A 34 -1.12 7.32 -11.93
CA ALA A 34 -0.96 7.58 -10.50
C ALA A 34 -2.02 6.85 -9.65
N GLY A 35 -3.27 6.83 -10.12
CA GLY A 35 -4.36 6.10 -9.46
C GLY A 35 -4.11 4.59 -9.40
N LYS A 36 -3.70 3.98 -10.53
CA LYS A 36 -3.35 2.54 -10.59
C LYS A 36 -2.19 2.21 -9.65
N ALA A 37 -1.10 2.97 -9.73
CA ALA A 37 0.08 2.76 -8.89
C ALA A 37 -0.25 2.84 -7.39
N ARG A 38 -1.17 3.73 -7.00
CA ARG A 38 -1.64 3.82 -5.60
C ARG A 38 -2.44 2.59 -5.20
N LEU A 39 -3.41 2.16 -6.00
CA LEU A 39 -4.24 0.99 -5.71
C LEU A 39 -3.41 -0.30 -5.61
N ASP A 40 -2.45 -0.47 -6.52
CA ASP A 40 -1.52 -1.60 -6.47
C ASP A 40 -0.65 -1.54 -5.19
N GLY A 41 -0.14 -0.35 -4.84
CA GLY A 41 0.63 -0.15 -3.62
C GLY A 41 -0.17 -0.38 -2.34
N ASP A 42 -1.45 0.00 -2.31
CA ASP A 42 -2.34 -0.24 -1.17
C ASP A 42 -2.67 -1.73 -1.04
N THR A 43 -2.88 -2.42 -2.15
CA THR A 43 -3.06 -3.88 -2.19
C THR A 43 -1.84 -4.62 -1.63
N ILE A 44 -0.63 -4.22 -2.03
CA ILE A 44 0.62 -4.79 -1.51
C ILE A 44 0.73 -4.52 0.00
N ARG A 45 0.42 -3.30 0.45
CA ARG A 45 0.50 -2.95 1.88
C ARG A 45 -0.47 -3.78 2.72
N GLU A 46 -1.72 -3.93 2.28
CA GLU A 46 -2.71 -4.78 2.95
C GLU A 46 -2.22 -6.23 3.04
N ALA A 47 -1.73 -6.81 1.94
CA ALA A 47 -1.19 -8.16 1.93
C ALA A 47 -0.02 -8.35 2.93
N THR A 48 0.88 -7.37 3.04
CA THR A 48 2.00 -7.44 4.00
C THR A 48 1.60 -7.23 5.46
N SER A 49 0.47 -6.56 5.73
CA SER A 49 0.06 -6.22 7.09
C SER A 49 -0.23 -7.46 7.94
N ASP A 50 -0.85 -8.48 7.34
CA ASP A 50 -1.19 -9.73 8.02
C ASP A 50 0.07 -10.55 8.33
N GLU A 51 0.97 -10.70 7.35
CA GLU A 51 2.26 -11.38 7.55
C GLU A 51 3.09 -10.70 8.66
N VAL A 52 3.16 -9.37 8.67
CA VAL A 52 3.87 -8.61 9.72
C VAL A 52 3.23 -8.84 11.10
N LYS A 53 1.91 -8.95 11.18
CA LYS A 53 1.20 -9.23 12.44
C LYS A 53 1.52 -10.64 12.95
N GLU A 54 1.48 -11.63 12.08
CA GLU A 54 1.83 -13.02 12.41
C GLU A 54 3.29 -13.14 12.86
N LEU A 55 4.22 -12.53 12.12
CA LEU A 55 5.65 -12.49 12.47
C LEU A 55 5.89 -11.84 13.83
N ARG A 56 5.18 -10.76 14.16
CA ARG A 56 5.27 -10.13 15.49
C ARG A 56 4.79 -11.07 16.60
N GLN A 57 3.71 -11.80 16.38
CA GLN A 57 3.16 -12.73 17.37
C GLN A 57 4.04 -13.98 17.54
N GLU A 58 4.64 -14.48 16.47
CA GLU A 58 5.66 -15.53 16.54
C GLU A 58 6.90 -15.05 17.29
N ASN A 59 7.37 -13.83 17.02
CA ASN A 59 8.53 -13.26 17.71
C ASN A 59 8.34 -13.16 19.23
N ILE A 60 7.13 -12.81 19.68
CA ILE A 60 6.78 -12.82 21.10
C ILE A 60 6.87 -14.23 21.68
N ARG A 61 6.24 -15.21 21.04
CA ARG A 61 6.26 -16.62 21.48
C ARG A 61 7.68 -17.17 21.57
N LEU A 62 8.52 -16.88 20.57
CA LEU A 62 9.92 -17.30 20.54
C LEU A 62 10.74 -16.66 21.67
N LYS A 63 10.50 -15.37 21.98
CA LYS A 63 11.16 -14.68 23.10
C LYS A 63 10.81 -15.28 24.44
N GLU A 64 9.53 -15.61 24.66
CA GLU A 64 9.06 -16.26 25.89
C GLU A 64 9.69 -17.65 26.06
N ALA A 65 9.64 -18.49 25.01
CA ALA A 65 10.25 -19.81 25.04
C ALA A 65 11.77 -19.76 25.29
N LEU A 66 12.45 -18.78 24.71
CA LEU A 66 13.88 -18.57 24.94
C LEU A 66 14.16 -18.14 26.39
N ALA A 67 13.38 -17.22 26.94
CA ALA A 67 13.52 -16.79 28.33
C ALA A 67 13.35 -17.96 29.30
N ASP A 68 12.34 -18.81 29.10
CA ASP A 68 12.12 -20.03 29.87
C ASP A 68 13.31 -20.98 29.79
N LEU A 69 13.87 -21.18 28.59
CA LEU A 69 15.03 -22.05 28.39
C LEU A 69 16.28 -21.51 29.07
N VAL A 70 16.53 -20.19 29.00
CA VAL A 70 17.66 -19.52 29.65
C VAL A 70 17.57 -19.68 31.17
N VAL A 71 16.38 -19.45 31.75
CA VAL A 71 16.18 -19.63 33.19
C VAL A 71 16.46 -21.08 33.61
N ARG A 72 15.97 -22.07 32.85
CA ARG A 72 16.23 -23.49 33.14
C ARG A 72 17.71 -23.84 33.03
N TYR A 73 18.39 -23.32 32.01
CA TYR A 73 19.83 -23.54 31.82
C TYR A 73 20.65 -22.96 32.97
N ASP A 74 20.34 -21.74 33.41
CA ASP A 74 21.02 -21.10 34.54
C ASP A 74 20.84 -21.87 35.85
N VAL A 75 19.66 -22.44 36.10
CA VAL A 75 19.41 -23.30 37.26
C VAL A 75 20.28 -24.56 37.21
N VAL A 76 20.32 -25.24 36.05
CA VAL A 76 21.10 -26.47 35.88
C VAL A 76 22.61 -26.22 35.97
N LYS A 77 23.10 -25.08 35.46
CA LYS A 77 24.53 -24.78 35.45
C LYS A 77 25.07 -24.24 36.78
N LYS A 78 24.19 -23.74 37.66
CA LYS A 78 24.54 -23.28 39.02
C LYS A 78 24.44 -24.39 40.08
N ALA A 79 23.86 -25.54 39.74
CA ALA A 79 23.89 -26.76 40.54
C ALA A 79 25.20 -27.52 40.29
#